data_AF-A0A6P0XK79-F1
#
_entry.id   AF-A0A6P0XK79-F1
#
_cell.length_a   1.000
_cell.length_b   1.000
_cell.length_c   1.000
_cell.angle_alpha   90.00
_cell.angle_beta   90.00
_cell.angle_gamma   90.00
#
_symmetry.space_group_name_H-M   'P 1'
#
loop_
_entity.id
_entity.type
_entity.pdbx_description
1 polymer ?
#
loop_
_entity_poly.entity_id
_entity_poly.type
_entity_poly.pdbx_seq_one_letter_code
_entity_poly.pdbx_strand_id
1 'polypeptide(L)'
;SSSALSKAWIEAIDLLSQEFALGKLYWLLICSGYRTYRFLPVFWQEFYPRFERETPKEIQDLIDFLAAKKFGKNYDQETGIVRFLHPHQLKEGLKGIPPERLNDPHISFFNNNNPCHINGDELVCLTEISLENLTKAGKRMWKNKKTSLKKNRFFAVVGSRQQATGNKEENL
;
A
#
# COMPACT_ATOMS: atom_id res chain seq x y z
N SER A 1 -0.81 -9.69 -17.81
CA SER A 1 -1.46 -9.27 -16.56
C SER A 1 -2.29 -8.03 -16.77
N SER A 2 -3.54 -8.01 -16.28
CA SER A 2 -4.43 -6.84 -16.36
C SER A 2 -3.95 -5.75 -15.41
N SER A 3 -3.85 -4.51 -15.91
CA SER A 3 -3.52 -3.32 -15.08
C SER A 3 -4.71 -2.77 -14.29
N ALA A 4 -5.89 -3.42 -14.39
CA ALA A 4 -7.13 -2.93 -13.82
C ALA A 4 -7.07 -2.77 -12.30
N LEU A 5 -6.52 -3.75 -11.58
CA LEU A 5 -6.43 -3.69 -10.12
C LEU A 5 -5.51 -2.56 -9.66
N SER A 6 -4.34 -2.42 -10.28
CA SER A 6 -3.41 -1.34 -9.95
C SER A 6 -4.01 0.03 -10.21
N LYS A 7 -4.78 0.20 -11.31
CA LYS A 7 -5.49 1.44 -11.61
C LYS A 7 -6.59 1.72 -10.59
N ALA A 8 -7.44 0.74 -10.31
CA ALA A 8 -8.53 0.87 -9.34
C ALA A 8 -8.01 1.22 -7.93
N TRP A 9 -6.89 0.61 -7.52
CA TRP A 9 -6.24 0.94 -6.25
C TRP A 9 -5.75 2.39 -6.23
N ILE A 10 -5.05 2.83 -7.29
CA ILE A 10 -4.56 4.21 -7.43
C ILE A 10 -5.71 5.22 -7.42
N GLU A 11 -6.87 4.88 -8.01
CA GLU A 11 -8.07 5.71 -8.02
C GLU A 11 -8.72 5.79 -6.64
N ALA A 12 -8.87 4.66 -5.94
CA ALA A 12 -9.44 4.63 -4.59
C ALA A 12 -8.59 5.44 -3.59
N ILE A 13 -7.27 5.29 -3.65
CA ILE A 13 -6.35 6.05 -2.80
C ILE A 13 -6.42 7.55 -3.08
N ASP A 14 -6.61 7.95 -4.35
CA ASP A 14 -6.80 9.36 -4.72
C ASP A 14 -8.06 9.95 -4.06
N LEU A 15 -9.17 9.22 -4.14
CA LEU A 15 -10.44 9.63 -3.53
C LEU A 15 -10.30 9.77 -2.01
N LEU A 16 -9.68 8.79 -1.35
CA LEU A 16 -9.42 8.86 0.09
C LEU A 16 -8.52 10.04 0.46
N SER A 17 -7.49 10.33 -0.34
CA SER A 17 -6.60 11.47 -0.08
C SER A 17 -7.33 12.82 -0.17
N GLN A 18 -8.35 12.93 -1.01
CA GLN A 18 -9.19 14.13 -1.13
C GLN A 18 -10.19 14.25 0.03
N GLU A 19 -10.71 13.14 0.53
CA GLU A 19 -11.65 13.11 1.66
C GLU A 19 -10.96 13.41 3.00
N PHE A 20 -9.73 12.92 3.18
CA PHE A 20 -8.93 13.10 4.41
C PHE A 20 -7.90 14.23 4.28
N ALA A 21 -8.26 15.34 3.62
CA ALA A 21 -7.35 16.45 3.27
C ALA A 21 -6.60 17.12 4.45
N LEU A 22 -7.03 16.89 5.69
CA LEU A 22 -6.41 17.46 6.90
C LEU A 22 -5.33 16.56 7.53
N GLY A 23 -5.07 15.37 6.99
CA GLY A 23 -4.11 14.41 7.56
C GLY A 23 -3.17 13.80 6.52
N LYS A 24 -2.04 13.26 7.00
CA LYS A 24 -1.11 12.49 6.17
C LYS A 24 -1.65 11.07 5.97
N LEU A 25 -1.66 10.62 4.71
CA LEU A 25 -2.00 9.25 4.37
C LEU A 25 -0.73 8.39 4.32
N TYR A 26 -0.71 7.29 5.04
CA TYR A 26 0.42 6.36 5.07
C TYR A 26 0.05 4.99 4.54
N TRP A 27 0.97 4.37 3.80
CA TRP A 27 0.87 2.97 3.41
C TRP A 27 1.77 2.11 4.29
N LEU A 28 1.15 1.34 5.19
CA LEU A 28 1.82 0.23 5.88
C LEU A 28 1.78 -1.00 4.98
N LEU A 29 2.95 -1.54 4.65
CA LEU A 29 3.09 -2.72 3.81
C LEU A 29 4.02 -3.75 4.46
N ILE A 30 3.80 -5.03 4.17
CA ILE A 30 4.66 -6.13 4.57
C ILE A 30 5.33 -6.71 3.32
N CYS A 31 6.64 -6.87 3.37
CA CYS A 31 7.45 -7.28 2.24
C CYS A 31 8.00 -8.69 2.48
N SER A 32 7.38 -9.69 1.84
CA SER A 32 7.83 -11.09 1.85
C SER A 32 9.05 -11.39 0.97
N GLY A 33 9.49 -10.44 0.14
CA GLY A 33 10.65 -10.64 -0.72
C GLY A 33 11.21 -9.36 -1.32
N TYR A 34 12.47 -9.44 -1.76
CA TYR A 34 13.24 -8.29 -2.24
C TYR A 34 12.58 -7.58 -3.43
N ARG A 35 11.87 -8.32 -4.29
CA ARG A 35 11.18 -7.73 -5.44
C ARG A 35 10.10 -6.76 -4.99
N THR A 36 9.29 -7.12 -4.00
CA THR A 36 8.25 -6.24 -3.44
C THR A 36 8.90 -5.04 -2.76
N TYR A 37 9.93 -5.28 -1.94
CA TYR A 37 10.68 -4.19 -1.30
C TYR A 37 11.24 -3.18 -2.30
N ARG A 38 11.75 -3.65 -3.46
CA ARG A 38 12.29 -2.78 -4.53
C ARG A 38 11.24 -1.89 -5.20
N PHE A 39 9.93 -2.08 -4.97
CA PHE A 39 8.93 -1.13 -5.44
C PHE A 39 9.05 0.20 -4.71
N LEU A 40 9.38 0.19 -3.41
CA LEU A 40 9.49 1.38 -2.58
C LEU A 40 10.46 2.43 -3.16
N PRO A 41 11.74 2.13 -3.37
CA PRO A 41 12.68 3.09 -3.98
C PRO A 41 12.40 3.41 -5.45
N VAL A 42 11.59 2.61 -6.15
CA VAL A 42 11.19 2.94 -7.53
C VAL A 42 10.14 4.04 -7.56
N PHE A 43 9.14 4.02 -6.67
CA PHE A 43 8.03 4.98 -6.74
C PHE A 43 7.99 6.03 -5.62
N TRP A 44 8.68 5.83 -4.49
CA TRP A 44 8.68 6.74 -3.34
C TRP A 44 10.08 7.27 -3.04
N GLN A 45 10.17 8.55 -2.67
CA GLN A 45 11.43 9.23 -2.31
C GLN A 45 11.79 8.95 -0.84
N GLU A 46 10.77 8.88 0.01
CA GLU A 46 10.84 8.65 1.44
C GLU A 46 9.96 7.46 1.82
N PHE A 47 10.60 6.45 2.41
CA PHE A 47 10.00 5.24 2.93
C PHE A 47 10.95 4.67 3.98
N TYR A 48 10.41 3.85 4.87
CA TYR A 48 11.15 3.28 5.98
C TYR A 48 10.74 1.82 6.21
N PRO A 49 11.65 0.96 6.68
CA PRO A 49 13.09 1.21 6.79
C PRO A 49 13.77 1.30 5.40
N ARG A 50 14.93 1.97 5.31
CA ARG A 50 15.72 2.12 4.07
C ARG A 50 17.21 2.04 4.33
N PHE A 51 18.01 1.79 3.28
CA PHE A 51 19.45 1.55 3.45
C PHE A 51 20.24 2.84 3.68
N GLU A 52 19.81 3.96 3.10
CA GLU A 52 20.60 5.20 3.07
C GLU A 52 20.54 5.97 4.39
N ARG A 53 19.48 5.77 5.16
CA ARG A 53 19.15 6.59 6.32
C ARG A 53 18.45 5.74 7.35
N GLU A 54 18.80 5.95 8.61
CA GLU A 54 18.07 5.41 9.74
C GLU A 54 16.62 5.90 9.74
N THR A 55 15.73 5.07 10.28
CA THR A 55 14.33 5.43 10.50
C THR A 55 14.24 6.48 11.60
N PRO A 56 13.68 7.68 11.35
CA PRO A 56 13.43 8.66 12.38
C PRO A 56 12.56 8.07 13.49
N LYS A 57 12.86 8.41 14.75
CA LYS A 57 12.18 7.83 15.92
C LYS A 57 10.65 7.94 15.84
N GLU A 58 10.12 9.09 15.44
CA GLU A 58 8.68 9.31 15.27
C GLU A 58 8.06 8.39 14.22
N ILE A 59 8.78 8.09 13.14
CA ILE A 59 8.33 7.17 12.10
C ILE A 59 8.43 5.73 12.58
N GLN A 60 9.45 5.37 13.35
CA GLN A 60 9.55 4.06 13.96
C GLN A 60 8.39 3.82 14.93
N ASP A 61 8.08 4.79 15.79
CA ASP A 61 6.94 4.72 16.71
C ASP A 61 5.62 4.55 15.97
N LEU A 62 5.45 5.23 14.83
CA LEU A 62 4.28 5.07 13.97
C LEU A 62 4.22 3.67 13.32
N ILE A 63 5.35 3.15 12.84
CA ILE A 63 5.44 1.78 12.29
C ILE A 63 5.02 0.79 13.36
N ASP A 64 5.63 0.87 14.54
CA ASP A 64 5.43 -0.06 15.65
C ASP A 64 3.97 -0.05 16.09
N PHE A 65 3.40 1.15 16.27
CA PHE A 65 1.99 1.32 16.64
C PHE A 65 1.05 0.69 15.60
N LEU A 66 1.24 1.00 14.32
CA LEU A 66 0.37 0.51 13.24
C LEU A 66 0.51 -1.01 13.06
N ALA A 67 1.73 -1.53 13.12
CA ALA A 67 2.04 -2.95 12.96
C ALA A 67 1.54 -3.77 14.15
N ALA A 68 1.79 -3.34 15.38
CA ALA A 68 1.26 -3.99 16.58
C ALA A 68 -0.28 -4.01 16.56
N LYS A 69 -0.92 -2.90 16.18
CA LYS A 69 -2.39 -2.83 16.04
C LYS A 69 -2.92 -3.77 14.97
N LYS A 70 -2.20 -3.95 13.86
CA LYS A 70 -2.66 -4.74 12.70
C LYS A 70 -2.35 -6.24 12.83
N PHE A 71 -1.20 -6.59 13.37
CA PHE A 71 -0.66 -7.96 13.36
C PHE A 71 -0.53 -8.56 14.77
N GLY A 72 -0.65 -7.75 15.82
CA GLY A 72 -0.62 -8.19 17.21
C GLY A 72 0.65 -8.99 17.52
N LYS A 73 0.49 -10.16 18.14
CA LYS A 73 1.58 -11.06 18.54
C LYS A 73 2.46 -11.56 17.39
N ASN A 74 2.02 -11.42 16.14
CA ASN A 74 2.80 -11.86 14.98
C ASN A 74 3.88 -10.82 14.62
N TYR A 75 3.77 -9.59 15.12
CA TYR A 75 4.75 -8.54 14.87
C TYR A 75 5.79 -8.49 15.98
N ASP A 76 7.05 -8.50 15.57
CA ASP A 76 8.21 -8.34 16.43
C ASP A 76 8.76 -6.93 16.26
N GLN A 77 8.62 -6.13 17.32
CA GLN A 77 8.99 -4.72 17.32
C GLN A 77 10.51 -4.51 17.24
N GLU A 78 11.31 -5.43 17.79
CA GLU A 78 12.78 -5.30 17.79
C GLU A 78 13.33 -5.45 16.38
N THR A 79 12.77 -6.40 15.62
CA THR A 79 13.25 -6.71 14.27
C THR A 79 12.44 -6.02 13.16
N GLY A 80 11.25 -5.52 13.45
CA GLY A 80 10.34 -4.97 12.44
C GLY A 80 9.71 -6.04 11.53
N ILE A 81 9.69 -7.30 11.96
CA ILE A 81 9.27 -8.46 11.16
C ILE A 81 7.89 -8.95 11.60
N VAL A 82 7.06 -9.34 10.63
CA VAL A 82 5.83 -10.10 10.87
C VAL A 82 6.07 -11.58 10.57
N ARG A 83 5.74 -12.44 11.53
CA ARG A 83 5.83 -13.90 11.43
C ARG A 83 4.45 -14.53 11.62
N PHE A 84 3.93 -15.14 10.57
CA PHE A 84 2.65 -15.84 10.63
C PHE A 84 2.84 -17.29 11.04
N LEU A 85 1.86 -17.86 11.77
CA LEU A 85 1.85 -19.29 12.12
C LEU A 85 1.81 -20.18 10.87
N HIS A 86 1.13 -19.72 9.82
CA HIS A 86 1.05 -20.38 8.52
C HIS A 86 1.53 -19.41 7.43
N PRO A 87 2.85 -19.29 7.26
CA PRO A 87 3.43 -18.28 6.38
C PRO A 87 3.15 -18.59 4.91
N HIS A 88 2.87 -17.55 4.13
CA HIS A 88 2.79 -17.68 2.68
C HIS A 88 4.20 -17.60 2.10
N GLN A 89 4.80 -18.75 1.80
CA GLN A 89 6.09 -18.80 1.13
C GLN A 89 5.95 -18.48 -0.36
N LEU A 90 6.93 -17.76 -0.91
CA LEU A 90 7.01 -17.53 -2.35
C LEU A 90 7.19 -18.87 -3.07
N LYS A 91 6.74 -18.97 -4.33
CA LYS A 91 6.98 -20.16 -5.17
C LYS A 91 8.49 -20.32 -5.44
N GLU A 92 8.97 -21.54 -5.72
CA GLU A 92 10.40 -21.82 -5.90
C GLU A 92 11.14 -20.85 -6.84
N GLY A 93 10.61 -20.55 -8.02
CA GLY A 93 11.22 -19.58 -8.96
C GLY A 93 11.22 -18.12 -8.46
N LEU A 94 10.56 -17.85 -7.35
CA LEU A 94 10.49 -16.56 -6.67
C LEU A 94 11.14 -16.58 -5.27
N LYS A 95 11.57 -17.74 -4.76
CA LYS A 95 12.24 -17.83 -3.45
C LYS A 95 13.68 -17.34 -3.55
N GLY A 96 14.19 -16.89 -2.42
CA GLY A 96 15.59 -16.51 -2.29
C GLY A 96 15.95 -15.22 -3.02
N ILE A 97 17.21 -14.83 -2.86
CA ILE A 97 17.83 -13.72 -3.56
C ILE A 97 19.01 -14.31 -4.34
N PRO A 98 19.02 -14.20 -5.67
CA PRO A 98 20.18 -14.62 -6.46
C PRO A 98 21.45 -13.85 -6.02
N PRO A 99 22.61 -14.50 -5.83
CA PRO A 99 23.81 -13.85 -5.31
C PRO A 99 24.21 -12.58 -6.07
N GLU A 100 24.05 -12.57 -7.39
CA GLU A 100 24.36 -11.41 -8.25
C GLU A 100 23.49 -10.18 -7.96
N ARG A 101 22.33 -10.36 -7.31
CA ARG A 101 21.44 -9.27 -6.90
C ARG A 101 21.85 -8.62 -5.59
N LEU A 102 22.69 -9.27 -4.78
CA LEU A 102 23.15 -8.73 -3.49
C LEU A 102 24.09 -7.52 -3.66
N ASN A 103 24.58 -7.26 -4.86
CA ASN A 103 25.33 -6.04 -5.18
C ASN A 103 24.45 -4.77 -5.18
N ASP A 104 23.12 -4.89 -5.25
CA ASP A 104 22.19 -3.77 -5.09
C ASP A 104 22.04 -3.44 -3.59
N PRO A 105 22.39 -2.22 -3.13
CA PRO A 105 22.34 -1.88 -1.71
C PRO A 105 20.95 -2.02 -1.07
N HIS A 106 19.86 -1.77 -1.82
CA HIS A 106 18.52 -1.98 -1.31
C HIS A 106 18.23 -3.47 -1.09
N ILE A 107 18.69 -4.33 -1.99
CA ILE A 107 18.47 -5.77 -1.89
C ILE A 107 19.29 -6.36 -0.74
N SER A 108 20.55 -5.93 -0.61
CA SER A 108 21.41 -6.30 0.51
C SER A 108 20.80 -5.87 1.85
N PHE A 109 20.32 -4.63 1.94
CA PHE A 109 19.62 -4.13 3.12
C PHE A 109 18.40 -4.98 3.48
N PHE A 110 17.54 -5.30 2.50
CA PHE A 110 16.38 -6.16 2.74
C PHE A 110 16.80 -7.54 3.25
N ASN A 111 17.82 -8.14 2.65
CA ASN A 111 18.32 -9.46 3.06
C ASN A 111 18.84 -9.45 4.51
N ASN A 112 19.56 -8.39 4.89
CA ASN A 112 20.13 -8.28 6.23
C ASN A 112 19.07 -8.02 7.30
N ASN A 113 18.04 -7.22 6.98
CA ASN A 113 16.96 -6.90 7.92
C ASN A 113 15.85 -7.97 7.97
N ASN A 114 15.80 -8.87 6.99
CA ASN A 114 14.85 -9.98 6.97
C ASN A 114 15.54 -11.28 6.51
N PRO A 115 16.49 -11.84 7.28
CA PRO A 115 17.29 -13.00 6.86
C PRO A 115 16.44 -14.26 6.67
N CYS A 116 15.27 -14.33 7.30
CA CYS A 116 14.34 -15.46 7.22
C CYS A 116 13.23 -15.28 6.19
N HIS A 117 13.32 -14.32 5.26
CA HIS A 117 12.30 -14.07 4.22
C HIS A 117 11.94 -15.33 3.41
N ILE A 118 12.90 -16.25 3.22
CA ILE A 118 12.68 -17.52 2.50
C ILE A 118 11.67 -18.43 3.21
N ASN A 119 11.56 -18.31 4.54
CA ASN A 119 10.62 -19.06 5.37
C ASN A 119 9.25 -18.36 5.46
N GLY A 120 9.14 -17.15 4.89
CA GLY A 120 7.92 -16.35 4.86
C GLY A 120 7.84 -15.26 5.94
N ASP A 121 8.97 -14.90 6.56
CA ASP A 121 9.06 -13.68 7.37
C ASP A 121 8.86 -12.45 6.46
N GLU A 122 8.08 -11.48 6.92
CA GLU A 122 7.77 -10.28 6.14
C GLU A 122 8.24 -9.01 6.85
N LEU A 123 9.02 -8.19 6.15
CA LEU A 123 9.53 -6.93 6.68
C LEU A 123 8.43 -5.86 6.61
N VAL A 124 8.09 -5.23 7.75
CA VAL A 124 7.18 -4.11 7.78
C VAL A 124 7.87 -2.87 7.21
N CYS A 125 7.20 -2.20 6.28
CA CYS A 125 7.62 -0.93 5.74
C CYS A 125 6.48 0.09 5.81
N LEU A 126 6.83 1.36 5.75
CA LEU A 126 5.90 2.49 5.77
C LEU A 126 6.36 3.57 4.78
N THR A 127 5.41 4.17 4.07
CA THR A 127 5.67 5.34 3.24
C THR A 127 4.47 6.28 3.25
N GLU A 128 4.71 7.59 3.18
CA GLU A 128 3.66 8.58 3.02
C GLU A 128 3.15 8.55 1.56
N ILE A 129 1.83 8.46 1.38
CA ILE A 129 1.19 8.59 0.08
C ILE A 129 0.91 10.07 -0.17
N SER A 130 1.84 10.74 -0.84
CA SER A 130 1.68 12.13 -1.29
C SER A 130 2.34 12.34 -2.66
N LEU A 131 1.86 13.33 -3.42
CA LEU A 131 2.45 13.65 -4.74
C LEU A 131 3.90 14.11 -4.62
N GLU A 132 4.21 14.77 -3.50
CA GLU A 132 5.50 15.30 -3.11
C GLU A 132 6.48 14.16 -2.86
N ASN A 133 6.02 13.07 -2.25
CA ASN A 133 6.84 11.89 -1.96
C ASN A 133 7.05 10.96 -3.16
N LEU A 134 6.31 11.12 -4.27
CA LEU A 134 6.50 10.26 -5.45
C LEU A 134 7.79 10.59 -6.22
N THR A 135 8.53 9.57 -6.65
CA THR A 135 9.63 9.73 -7.62
C THR A 135 9.09 10.15 -8.99
N LYS A 136 9.99 10.44 -9.96
CA LYS A 136 9.59 10.69 -11.36
C LYS A 136 8.80 9.50 -11.96
N ALA A 137 9.17 8.26 -11.62
CA ALA A 137 8.46 7.07 -12.06
C ALA A 137 7.09 6.95 -11.37
N GLY A 138 7.03 7.20 -10.05
CA GLY A 138 5.78 7.30 -9.29
C GLY A 138 4.80 8.29 -9.89
N LYS A 139 5.26 9.52 -10.18
CA LYS A 139 4.46 10.58 -10.79
C LYS A 139 3.92 10.20 -12.16
N ARG A 140 4.72 9.52 -13.01
CA ARG A 140 4.26 9.02 -14.32
C ARG A 140 3.12 8.02 -14.18
N MET A 141 3.24 7.08 -13.24
CA MET A 141 2.19 6.09 -12.98
C MET A 141 0.91 6.77 -12.44
N TRP A 142 1.07 7.75 -11.55
CA TRP A 142 -0.03 8.52 -10.95
C TRP A 142 -0.76 9.42 -11.94
N LYS A 143 -0.08 9.97 -12.95
CA LYS A 143 -0.68 10.85 -13.97
C LYS A 143 -1.49 10.10 -15.03
N ASN A 144 -1.19 8.82 -15.28
CA ASN A 144 -1.87 7.99 -16.27
C ASN A 144 -3.29 7.52 -15.84
N LYS A 145 -3.87 8.10 -14.77
CA LYS A 145 -5.25 7.87 -14.29
C LYS A 145 -6.34 8.28 -15.29
N LYS A 146 -6.07 9.24 -16.19
CA LYS A 146 -7.12 9.98 -16.92
C LYS A 146 -7.77 9.26 -18.12
N THR A 147 -7.41 8.02 -18.46
CA THR A 147 -7.85 7.43 -19.75
C THR A 147 -8.95 6.37 -19.64
N SER A 148 -9.41 5.95 -18.45
CA SER A 148 -10.35 4.81 -18.35
C SER A 148 -11.79 5.14 -17.93
N LEU A 149 -12.10 6.35 -17.46
CA LEU A 149 -13.45 6.66 -16.91
C LEU A 149 -14.26 7.68 -17.73
N LYS A 150 -13.76 8.18 -18.86
CA LYS A 150 -14.60 8.97 -19.79
C LYS A 150 -15.62 8.13 -20.59
N LYS A 151 -15.62 6.79 -20.45
CA LYS A 151 -16.52 5.92 -21.23
C LYS A 151 -17.76 5.42 -20.48
N ASN A 152 -17.86 5.58 -19.16
CA ASN A 152 -19.03 5.14 -18.38
C ASN A 152 -19.70 6.27 -17.57
N ARG A 153 -19.86 7.46 -18.17
CA ARG A 153 -20.89 8.43 -17.74
C ARG A 153 -22.18 8.15 -18.51
N PHE A 154 -22.88 7.08 -18.21
CA PHE A 154 -24.32 6.96 -18.44
C PHE A 154 -24.89 5.99 -17.39
N PHE A 155 -26.01 6.37 -16.79
CA PHE A 155 -26.66 5.83 -15.58
C PHE A 155 -26.28 6.51 -14.25
N ALA A 156 -26.51 7.82 -14.21
CA ALA A 156 -27.13 8.41 -13.02
C ALA A 156 -28.66 8.31 -13.22
N VAL A 157 -29.34 7.49 -12.41
CA VAL A 157 -30.77 7.70 -12.13
C VAL A 157 -30.84 8.05 -10.65
N VAL A 158 -31.06 9.33 -10.40
CA VAL A 158 -31.44 9.89 -9.10
C VAL A 158 -32.90 9.50 -8.86
N GLY A 159 -33.13 8.53 -7.98
CA GLY A 159 -34.46 8.20 -7.46
C GLY A 159 -34.71 9.00 -6.18
N SER A 160 -35.39 10.13 -6.32
CA SER A 160 -35.73 11.07 -5.26
C SER A 160 -36.58 10.44 -4.14
N ARG A 161 -36.28 10.83 -2.90
CA ARG A 161 -37.13 10.68 -1.71
C ARG A 161 -38.59 11.04 -2.02
N GLN A 162 -39.51 10.12 -1.74
CA GLN A 162 -40.92 10.46 -1.51
C GLN A 162 -41.08 10.89 -0.06
N GLN A 163 -41.51 12.13 0.15
CA GLN A 163 -42.42 12.52 1.23
C GLN A 163 -43.27 13.68 0.72
N ALA A 164 -44.60 13.50 0.67
CA ALA A 164 -45.56 14.33 1.40
C ALA A 164 -46.99 14.07 0.89
N THR A 165 -47.81 13.58 1.82
CA THR A 165 -49.17 14.05 2.15
C THR A 165 -50.28 14.05 1.09
N GLY A 166 -51.37 13.34 1.43
CA GLY A 166 -52.64 14.03 1.62
C GLY A 166 -53.78 13.72 0.64
N ASN A 167 -54.56 12.70 1.00
CA ASN A 167 -56.03 12.67 1.09
C ASN A 167 -56.96 12.92 -0.13
N LYS A 168 -58.00 12.06 -0.10
CA LYS A 168 -59.42 12.20 -0.51
C LYS A 168 -59.89 11.58 -1.83
N GLU A 169 -60.88 10.68 -1.65
CA GLU A 169 -62.13 10.51 -2.42
C GLU A 169 -61.97 9.92 -3.84
N GLU A 170 -62.80 9.05 -4.42
CA GLU A 170 -64.13 8.49 -4.15
C GLU A 170 -64.42 7.43 -5.25
N ASN A 171 -65.37 6.51 -5.00
CA ASN A 171 -66.22 5.80 -5.98
C ASN A 171 -65.61 4.84 -7.03
N LEU A 172 -65.67 3.52 -6.77
CA LEU A 172 -66.62 2.52 -7.32
C LEU A 172 -66.12 1.09 -7.09
#